data_AF-A0AAN0NFH4-F1
#
_entry.id   AF-A0AAN0NFH4-F1
#
_cell.length_a   1.000
_cell.length_b   1.000
_cell.length_c   1.000
_cell.angle_alpha   90.00
_cell.angle_beta   90.00
_cell.angle_gamma   90.00
#
_symmetry.space_group_name_H-M   'P 1'
#
loop_
_entity.id
_entity.type
_entity.pdbx_description
1 polymer ?
#
loop_
_entity_poly.entity_id
_entity_poly.type
_entity_poly.pdbx_seq_one_letter_code
_entity_poly.pdbx_strand_id
1 'polypeptide(L)'
;MNLASWIDNSTTLSSPPPGSVNVLIGKKVEGPGGKWIPCATKAADGAFYSGLFQVGPGQRQVCAASVAFPCPNEALSRAIDLASSAAA
;
A
#
# COMPACT_ATOMS: atom_id res chain seq x y z
N MET A 1 0.72 -10.52 32.44
CA MET A 1 1.26 -9.62 31.39
C MET A 1 0.43 -9.87 30.15
N ASN A 2 -0.43 -8.92 29.78
CA ASN A 2 -1.43 -9.09 28.73
C ASN A 2 -0.91 -8.44 27.43
N LEU A 3 -0.51 -9.27 26.47
CA LEU A 3 0.03 -8.91 25.14
C LEU A 3 -1.13 -8.58 24.17
N ALA A 4 -2.07 -7.75 24.60
CA ALA A 4 -3.20 -7.35 23.77
C ALA A 4 -2.95 -5.96 23.18
N SER A 5 -2.99 -5.92 21.85
CA SER A 5 -3.29 -4.77 20.99
C SER A 5 -2.30 -3.60 20.98
N TRP A 6 -1.12 -3.82 20.40
CA TRP A 6 -0.41 -2.78 19.65
C TRP A 6 -0.58 -3.03 18.16
N ILE A 7 -1.84 -3.14 17.72
CA ILE A 7 -2.14 -2.98 16.30
C ILE A 7 -2.25 -1.47 16.10
N ASP A 8 -1.16 -0.86 15.61
CA ASP A 8 -1.18 0.49 15.08
C ASP A 8 -2.14 0.54 13.88
N ASN A 9 -3.42 0.72 14.20
CA ASN A 9 -4.54 0.75 13.26
C ASN A 9 -4.63 2.06 12.47
N SER A 10 -3.58 2.87 12.49
CA SER A 10 -3.54 4.16 11.79
C SER A 10 -2.53 4.10 10.65
N THR A 11 -2.74 3.18 9.70
CA THR A 11 -2.15 3.37 8.37
C THR A 11 -2.90 4.54 7.72
N THR A 12 -2.38 5.75 7.86
CA THR A 12 -2.96 6.94 7.22
C THR A 12 -2.72 6.80 5.72
N LEU A 13 -3.80 6.57 5.01
CA LEU A 13 -3.83 6.40 3.57
C LEU A 13 -4.04 7.77 2.91
N SER A 14 -3.08 8.20 2.09
CA SER A 14 -3.11 9.47 1.36
C SER A 14 -2.93 9.25 -0.14
N SER A 15 -3.12 10.30 -0.93
CA SER A 15 -2.59 10.31 -2.29
C SER A 15 -1.05 10.20 -2.23
N PRO A 16 -0.41 9.55 -3.24
CA PRO A 16 1.04 9.50 -3.29
C PRO A 16 1.63 10.92 -3.35
N PRO A 17 2.81 11.16 -2.73
CA PRO A 17 3.46 12.46 -2.78
C PRO A 17 3.65 12.97 -4.22
N PRO A 18 3.64 14.29 -4.48
CA PRO A 18 3.91 14.83 -5.81
C PRO A 18 5.24 14.30 -6.39
N GLY A 19 5.25 14.00 -7.69
CA GLY A 19 6.43 13.44 -8.37
C GLY A 19 6.69 11.96 -8.10
N SER A 20 5.79 11.27 -7.40
CA SER A 20 5.94 9.83 -7.15
C SER A 20 5.59 8.98 -8.38
N VAL A 21 6.33 7.89 -8.57
CA VAL A 21 6.12 6.92 -9.65
C VAL A 21 6.03 5.51 -9.12
N ASN A 22 5.15 4.69 -9.69
CA ASN A 22 5.07 3.27 -9.33
C ASN A 22 6.23 2.53 -9.97
N VAL A 23 7.09 1.95 -9.14
CA VAL A 23 8.33 1.28 -9.57
C VAL A 23 8.18 -0.24 -9.60
N LEU A 24 7.26 -0.80 -8.80
CA LEU A 24 6.88 -2.21 -8.86
C LEU A 24 5.37 -2.36 -8.71
N ILE A 25 4.80 -3.31 -9.44
CA ILE A 25 3.37 -3.63 -9.39
C ILE A 25 3.25 -5.12 -9.08
N GLY A 26 2.49 -5.44 -8.03
CA GLY A 26 2.22 -6.80 -7.61
C GLY A 26 1.02 -7.42 -8.35
N LYS A 27 0.74 -8.67 -8.01
CA LYS A 27 -0.43 -9.38 -8.55
C LYS A 27 -1.71 -8.86 -7.91
N LYS A 28 -2.77 -8.83 -8.70
CA LYS A 28 -4.13 -8.49 -8.22
C LYS A 28 -4.55 -9.45 -7.11
N VAL A 29 -5.06 -8.88 -6.03
CA VAL A 29 -5.68 -9.57 -4.90
C VAL A 29 -7.19 -9.33 -4.98
N GLU A 30 -7.98 -10.40 -4.90
CA GLU A 30 -9.44 -10.33 -4.98
C GLU A 30 -10.07 -11.00 -3.75
N GLY A 31 -11.13 -10.38 -3.23
CA GLY A 31 -11.94 -10.93 -2.14
C GLY A 31 -13.24 -10.14 -1.93
N PRO A 32 -14.01 -10.43 -0.87
CA PRO A 32 -15.27 -9.75 -0.58
C PRO A 32 -15.14 -8.22 -0.45
N GLY A 33 -14.00 -7.73 0.06
CA GLY A 33 -13.67 -6.31 0.16
C GLY A 33 -13.28 -5.64 -1.17
N GLY A 34 -13.29 -6.40 -2.28
CA GLY A 34 -13.06 -5.90 -3.63
C GLY A 34 -11.79 -6.42 -4.28
N LYS A 35 -11.30 -5.68 -5.27
CA LYS A 35 -10.16 -6.04 -6.10
C LYS A 35 -9.09 -4.97 -5.97
N TRP A 36 -7.90 -5.39 -5.56
CA TRP A 36 -6.81 -4.51 -5.22
C TRP A 36 -5.53 -4.92 -5.96
N ILE A 37 -4.80 -3.96 -6.53
CA ILE A 37 -3.47 -4.19 -7.09
C ILE A 37 -2.45 -3.49 -6.19
N PRO A 38 -1.61 -4.24 -5.45
CA PRO A 38 -0.55 -3.65 -4.66
C PRO A 38 0.57 -3.10 -5.56
N CYS A 39 1.19 -2.02 -5.16
CA CYS A 39 2.35 -1.44 -5.83
C CYS A 39 3.37 -0.87 -4.83
N ALA A 40 4.60 -0.74 -5.28
CA ALA A 40 5.61 0.10 -4.62
C ALA A 40 5.73 1.40 -5.39
N THR A 41 5.67 2.51 -4.66
CA THR A 41 5.73 3.86 -5.21
C THR A 41 7.01 4.53 -4.73
N LYS A 42 7.86 4.99 -5.65
CA LYS A 42 9.05 5.77 -5.33
C LYS A 42 8.69 7.26 -5.34
N ALA A 43 8.94 7.95 -4.25
CA ALA A 43 8.77 9.40 -4.18
C ALA A 43 10.01 10.15 -4.69
N ALA A 44 9.88 11.46 -4.89
CA ALA A 44 10.94 12.31 -5.43
C ALA A 44 12.20 12.37 -4.53
N ASP A 45 12.05 12.15 -3.23
CA ASP A 45 13.14 12.05 -2.25
C ASP A 45 13.90 10.71 -2.33
N GLY A 46 13.45 9.77 -3.17
CA GLY A 46 14.04 8.46 -3.35
C GLY A 46 13.49 7.38 -2.42
N ALA A 47 12.62 7.73 -1.46
CA ALA A 47 11.98 6.78 -0.56
C ALA A 47 10.91 5.94 -1.28
N PHE A 48 10.69 4.72 -0.79
CA PHE A 48 9.68 3.81 -1.32
C PHE A 48 8.49 3.69 -0.35
N TYR A 49 7.28 3.69 -0.89
CA TYR A 49 6.04 3.61 -0.13
C TYR A 49 5.14 2.50 -0.68
N SER A 50 4.33 1.91 0.19
CA SER A 50 3.33 0.92 -0.20
C SER A 50 2.11 1.61 -0.78
N GLY A 51 1.69 1.21 -1.97
CA GLY A 51 0.48 1.70 -2.62
C GLY A 51 -0.51 0.58 -2.97
N LEU A 52 -1.78 0.94 -3.08
CA LEU A 52 -2.87 0.09 -3.49
C LEU A 52 -3.67 0.78 -4.60
N PHE A 53 -4.02 0.03 -5.63
CA PHE A 53 -4.98 0.45 -6.64
C PHE A 53 -6.27 -0.32 -6.48
N GLN A 54 -7.37 0.40 -6.29
CA GLN A 54 -8.69 -0.23 -6.37
C GLN A 54 -9.07 -0.46 -7.83
N VAL A 55 -9.42 -1.70 -8.19
CA VAL A 55 -9.87 -2.07 -9.54
C VAL A 55 -11.38 -1.93 -9.63
N GLY A 56 -11.87 -1.00 -10.47
CA GLY A 56 -13.30 -0.75 -10.71
C GLY A 56 -13.58 0.59 -11.38
N PRO A 57 -14.84 1.00 -11.58
CA PRO A 57 -15.18 2.34 -12.04
C PRO A 57 -14.78 3.40 -11.00
N GLY A 58 -14.05 4.45 -11.39
CA GLY A 58 -13.65 5.56 -10.49
C GLY A 58 -12.32 5.36 -9.74
N GLN A 59 -11.41 4.55 -10.28
CA GLN A 59 -10.17 4.12 -9.60
C GLN A 59 -9.36 5.24 -8.96
N ARG A 60 -8.96 5.01 -7.71
CA ARG A 60 -8.01 5.84 -6.98
C ARG A 60 -6.85 4.98 -6.49
N GLN A 61 -5.64 5.44 -6.74
CA GLN A 61 -4.46 4.92 -6.05
C GLN A 61 -4.47 5.49 -4.63
N VAL A 62 -4.23 4.61 -3.67
CA VAL A 62 -4.13 4.96 -2.27
C VAL A 62 -2.74 4.55 -1.79
N CYS A 63 -2.03 5.46 -1.12
CA CYS A 63 -0.66 5.25 -0.69
C CYS A 63 -0.59 5.27 0.85
N ALA A 64 0.06 4.27 1.44
CA ALA A 64 0.44 4.26 2.83
C ALA A 64 1.73 5.09 3.02
N ALA A 65 1.61 6.42 2.82
CA ALA A 65 2.73 7.35 2.85
C ALA A 65 3.33 7.54 4.26
N SER A 66 2.72 6.96 5.30
CA SER A 66 3.22 7.04 6.68
C SER A 66 4.46 6.18 6.95
N VAL A 67 4.79 5.23 6.07
CA VAL A 67 5.95 4.33 6.24
C VAL A 67 6.80 4.34 4.97
N ALA A 68 8.00 4.89 5.09
CA ALA A 68 9.02 4.85 4.06
C ALA A 68 9.87 3.56 4.20
N PHE A 69 10.21 2.96 3.06
CA PHE A 69 11.04 1.77 2.95
C PHE A 69 12.34 2.07 2.19
N PRO A 70 13.44 1.37 2.53
CA PRO A 70 14.74 1.54 1.87
C PRO A 70 14.78 0.90 0.47
N CYS A 71 13.90 -0.06 0.18
CA CYS A 71 13.88 -0.74 -1.11
C CYS A 71 12.44 -1.00 -1.60
N PRO A 72 12.25 -1.11 -2.92
CA PRO A 72 10.91 -1.27 -3.49
C PRO A 72 10.28 -2.64 -3.17
N ASN A 73 11.09 -3.67 -2.91
CA ASN A 73 10.59 -5.02 -2.60
C ASN A 73 9.92 -5.08 -1.23
N GLU A 74 10.48 -4.40 -0.22
CA GLU A 74 9.86 -4.30 1.11
C GLU A 74 8.56 -3.50 1.06
N ALA A 75 8.57 -2.36 0.34
CA ALA A 75 7.35 -1.58 0.10
C ALA A 75 6.26 -2.40 -0.59
N LEU A 76 6.62 -3.22 -1.58
CA LEU A 76 5.68 -4.09 -2.27
C LEU A 76 5.16 -5.21 -1.37
N SER A 77 6.03 -5.83 -0.57
CA SER A 77 5.64 -6.90 0.36
C SER A 77 4.60 -6.38 1.36
N ARG A 78 4.83 -5.19 1.92
CA ARG A 78 3.85 -4.53 2.78
C ARG A 78 2.56 -4.16 2.04
N ALA A 79 2.66 -3.72 0.79
CA ALA A 79 1.49 -3.45 -0.03
C ALA A 79 0.63 -4.71 -0.27
N ILE A 80 1.25 -5.88 -0.41
CA ILE A 80 0.55 -7.17 -0.53
C ILE A 80 -0.23 -7.46 0.75
N ASP A 81 0.37 -7.31 1.93
CA ASP A 81 -0.33 -7.53 3.22
C ASP A 81 -1.54 -6.59 3.37
N LEU A 82 -1.38 -5.32 2.98
CA LEU A 82 -2.46 -4.34 2.99
C LEU A 82 -3.56 -4.70 1.99
N ALA A 83 -3.21 -5.17 0.79
CA ALA A 83 -4.16 -5.60 -0.23
C ALA A 83 -4.95 -6.82 0.24
N SER A 84 -4.29 -7.80 0.86
CA SER A 84 -4.94 -8.98 1.45
C SER A 84 -5.90 -8.60 2.56
N SER A 85 -5.51 -7.66 3.43
CA SER A 85 -6.37 -7.17 4.52
C SER A 85 -7.57 -6.38 4.01
N ALA A 86 -7.41 -5.59 2.95
CA ALA A 86 -8.48 -4.81 2.33
C ALA A 86 -9.42 -5.65 1.44
N ALA A 87 -8.94 -6.80 0.94
CA ALA A 87 -9.72 -7.73 0.12
C ALA A 87 -10.54 -8.72 0.95
N ALA A 88 -10.09 -9.07 2.15
CA ALA A 88 -10.78 -9.99 3.07
C ALA A 88 -12.15 -9.45 3.50
#